data_AF-W6KFD3-F1
#
_entry.id   AF-W6KFD3-F1
#
_cell.length_a   1.000
_cell.length_b   1.000
_cell.length_c   1.000
_cell.angle_alpha   90.00
_cell.angle_beta   90.00
_cell.angle_gamma   90.00
#
_symmetry.space_group_name_H-M   'P 1'
#
loop_
_entity.id
_entity.type
_entity.pdbx_description
1 polymer ?
#
loop_
_entity_poly.entity_id
_entity_poly.type
_entity_poly.pdbx_seq_one_letter_code
_entity_poly.pdbx_strand_id
1 'polypeptide(L)'
;MQCHFHVNRNSSGHILVTVEVQEIQNLPDFFTGGVRVSIWFEGQPSSCVTSDAFSVQGGTSIINFQQTFCFGSLTNDLKRYFSSDVLYLRLDGYI
;
A
#
# COMPACT_ATOMS: atom_id res chain seq x y z
N MET A 1 11.69 1.05 4.49
CA MET A 1 10.21 1.12 4.58
C MET A 1 9.73 -0.15 5.24
N GLN A 2 8.86 -0.04 6.22
CA GLN A 2 8.24 -1.18 6.88
C GLN A 2 6.75 -1.25 6.49
N CYS A 3 6.37 -2.37 5.89
CA CYS A 3 5.00 -2.66 5.48
C CYS A 3 4.56 -4.01 6.00
N HIS A 4 3.31 -4.10 6.46
CA HIS A 4 2.68 -5.34 6.89
C HIS A 4 1.56 -5.69 5.92
N PHE A 5 1.42 -6.99 5.67
CA PHE A 5 0.43 -7.55 4.77
C PHE A 5 -0.42 -8.54 5.55
N HIS A 6 -1.73 -8.29 5.55
CA HIS A 6 -2.70 -9.18 6.17
C HIS A 6 -3.65 -9.69 5.11
N VAL A 7 -3.69 -11.00 4.95
CA VAL A 7 -4.65 -11.66 4.06
C VAL A 7 -5.69 -12.35 4.92
N ASN A 8 -6.93 -11.90 4.78
CA ASN A 8 -8.07 -12.40 5.54
C ASN A 8 -9.20 -12.84 4.61
N ARG A 9 -10.13 -13.62 5.14
CA ARG A 9 -11.36 -13.98 4.45
C ARG A 9 -12.54 -13.40 5.22
N ASN A 10 -13.45 -12.70 4.54
CA ASN A 10 -14.65 -12.18 5.18
C ASN A 10 -15.76 -13.24 5.27
N SER A 11 -16.87 -12.91 5.93
CA SER A 11 -18.04 -13.78 6.09
C SER A 11 -18.69 -14.20 4.75
N SER A 12 -18.60 -13.36 3.72
CA SER A 12 -19.06 -13.66 2.36
C SER A 12 -18.10 -14.54 1.56
N GLY A 13 -16.97 -14.92 2.16
CA GLY A 13 -15.96 -15.77 1.52
C GLY A 13 -14.99 -15.02 0.59
N HIS A 14 -15.07 -13.70 0.53
CA HIS A 14 -14.17 -12.83 -0.23
C HIS A 14 -12.79 -12.73 0.44
N ILE A 15 -11.75 -12.59 -0.37
CA ILE A 15 -10.38 -12.40 0.12
C ILE A 15 -10.13 -10.91 0.30
N LEU A 16 -9.71 -10.52 1.51
CA LEU A 16 -9.31 -9.17 1.84
C LEU A 16 -7.80 -9.14 1.97
N VAL A 17 -7.15 -8.25 1.23
CA VAL A 17 -5.72 -7.98 1.37
C VAL A 17 -5.58 -6.59 1.96
N THR A 18 -5.17 -6.52 3.21
CA THR A 18 -4.86 -5.27 3.89
C THR A 18 -3.35 -5.04 3.84
N VAL A 19 -2.98 -3.85 3.37
CA VAL A 19 -1.61 -3.36 3.32
C VAL A 19 -1.50 -2.22 4.31
N GLU A 20 -0.55 -2.32 5.24
CA GLU A 20 -0.26 -1.29 6.22
C GLU A 20 1.17 -0.80 6.02
N VAL A 21 1.35 0.48 5.73
CA VAL A 21 2.65 1.15 5.67
C VAL A 21 2.86 1.89 6.97
N GLN A 22 3.72 1.34 7.83
CA GLN A 22 3.95 1.87 9.18
C GLN A 22 5.00 2.97 9.16
N GLU A 23 6.13 2.71 8.49
CA GLU A 23 7.33 3.54 8.59
C GLU A 23 8.00 3.69 7.24
N ILE A 24 8.41 4.92 6.94
CA ILE A 24 9.34 5.22 5.86
C ILE A 24 10.67 5.64 6.49
N GLN A 25 11.74 5.02 6.01
CA GLN A 25 13.11 5.25 6.49
C GLN A 25 13.92 5.95 5.42
N ASN A 26 14.93 6.71 5.85
CA ASN A 26 15.85 7.42 4.98
C ASN A 26 15.14 8.36 4.00
N LEU A 27 14.06 9.02 4.45
CA LEU A 27 13.44 10.08 3.69
C LEU A 27 14.45 11.22 3.51
N PRO A 28 14.66 11.71 2.28
CA PRO A 28 15.54 12.84 2.05
C PRO A 28 15.10 14.06 2.87
N ASP A 29 16.08 14.77 3.44
CA ASP A 29 15.84 15.90 4.33
C ASP A 29 15.13 17.09 3.66
N PHE A 30 15.10 17.12 2.32
CA PHE A 30 14.41 18.15 1.55
C PHE A 30 12.90 17.91 1.39
N PHE A 31 12.35 16.77 1.86
CA PHE A 31 10.90 16.58 1.92
C PHE A 31 10.30 17.30 3.13
N THR A 32 10.18 18.61 2.99
CA THR A 32 9.65 19.52 4.02
C THR A 32 8.12 19.67 3.97
N GLY A 33 7.51 19.43 2.81
CA GLY A 33 6.06 19.57 2.58
C GLY A 33 5.25 18.30 2.87
N GLY A 34 5.90 17.20 3.25
CA GLY A 34 5.26 15.91 3.53
C GLY A 34 5.46 14.87 2.44
N VAL A 35 4.85 13.70 2.62
CA VAL A 35 4.91 12.55 1.69
C VAL A 35 3.52 11.97 1.48
N ARG A 36 3.21 11.55 0.25
CA ARG A 36 2.05 10.70 -0.06
C ARG A 36 2.49 9.30 -0.45
N VAL A 37 1.63 8.34 -0.15
CA VAL A 37 1.81 6.94 -0.52
C VAL A 37 0.72 6.57 -1.53
N SER A 38 1.13 5.99 -2.66
CA SER A 38 0.22 5.40 -3.63
C SER A 38 0.46 3.89 -3.71
N ILE A 39 -0.60 3.09 -3.72
CA ILE A 39 -0.54 1.63 -3.79
C ILE A 39 -1.47 1.11 -4.88
N TRP A 40 -0.97 0.20 -5.74
CA TRP A 40 -1.76 -0.45 -6.78
C TRP A 40 -1.17 -1.80 -7.19
N PHE A 41 -1.98 -2.66 -7.80
CA PHE A 41 -1.51 -3.93 -8.36
C PHE A 41 -1.00 -3.77 -9.78
N GLU A 42 0.04 -4.53 -10.12
CA GLU A 42 0.56 -4.64 -11.47
C GLU A 42 -0.53 -4.93 -12.49
N GLY A 43 -0.45 -4.26 -13.66
CA GLY A 43 -1.45 -4.40 -14.71
C GLY A 43 -2.82 -3.80 -14.39
N GLN A 44 -3.03 -3.26 -13.18
CA GLN A 44 -4.30 -2.65 -12.75
C GLN A 44 -4.09 -1.22 -12.18
N PRO A 45 -3.67 -0.22 -12.99
CA PRO A 45 -3.49 1.16 -12.51
C PRO A 45 -4.77 1.79 -11.96
N SER A 46 -5.94 1.34 -12.41
CA SER A 46 -7.25 1.78 -11.89
C SER A 46 -7.50 1.36 -10.44
N SER A 47 -6.75 0.39 -9.92
CA SER A 47 -6.78 0.00 -8.50
C SER A 47 -5.98 0.96 -7.60
N CYS A 48 -5.32 1.97 -8.17
CA CYS A 48 -4.47 2.87 -7.42
C CYS A 48 -5.23 3.68 -6.39
N VAL A 49 -4.81 3.53 -5.14
CA VAL A 49 -5.26 4.36 -4.03
C VAL A 49 -4.09 5.21 -3.57
N THR A 50 -4.34 6.51 -3.39
CA THR A 50 -3.36 7.47 -2.90
C THR A 50 -3.84 8.03 -1.56
N SER A 51 -2.93 8.07 -0.60
CA SER A 51 -3.18 8.62 0.73
C SER A 51 -3.28 10.15 0.70
N ASP A 52 -3.78 10.71 1.80
CA ASP A 52 -3.48 12.11 2.14
C ASP A 52 -1.98 12.32 2.38
N ALA A 53 -1.53 13.57 2.38
CA ALA A 53 -0.13 13.90 2.65
C ALA A 53 0.16 13.76 4.15
N PHE A 54 1.19 12.98 4.49
CA PHE A 54 1.72 12.86 5.83
C PHE A 54 2.81 13.89 6.05
N SER A 55 2.78 14.57 7.19
CA SER A 55 3.93 15.37 7.61
C SER A 55 5.07 14.42 7.96
N VAL A 56 6.24 14.67 7.37
CA VAL A 56 7.45 13.90 7.63
C VAL A 56 8.55 14.83 8.13
N GLN A 57 9.42 14.28 8.95
CA GLN A 57 10.71 14.91 9.26
C GLN A 57 11.76 13.99 8.64
N GLY A 58 12.79 14.57 8.00
CA GLY A 58 13.86 13.82 7.33
C GLY A 58 14.37 12.65 8.16
N GLY A 59 14.83 11.59 7.49
CA GLY A 59 15.17 10.33 8.15
C GLY A 59 13.98 9.38 8.29
N THR A 60 13.63 9.00 9.52
CA THR A 60 12.57 8.02 9.79
C THR A 60 11.27 8.72 10.18
N SER A 61 10.19 8.44 9.44
CA SER A 61 8.85 8.94 9.73
C SER A 61 7.83 7.81 9.83
N ILE A 62 7.00 7.87 10.87
CA ILE A 62 5.86 6.97 11.08
C ILE A 62 4.64 7.59 10.40
N ILE A 63 4.01 6.85 9.49
CA ILE A 63 2.89 7.34 8.66
C ILE A 63 1.58 6.58 8.86
N ASN A 64 1.62 5.34 9.37
CA ASN A 64 0.43 4.52 9.68
C ASN A 64 -0.67 4.58 8.60
N PHE A 65 -0.31 4.35 7.34
CA PHE A 65 -1.25 4.29 6.23
C PHE A 65 -1.78 2.86 6.06
N GLN A 66 -3.09 2.69 5.96
CA GLN A 66 -3.71 1.38 5.77
C GLN A 66 -4.67 1.40 4.59
N GLN A 67 -4.53 0.43 3.69
CA GLN A 67 -5.44 0.21 2.57
C GLN A 67 -5.89 -1.25 2.51
N THR A 68 -7.19 -1.49 2.34
CA THR A 68 -7.73 -2.85 2.17
C THR A 68 -8.33 -3.02 0.78
N PHE A 69 -7.83 -4.01 0.05
CA PHE A 69 -8.36 -4.42 -1.24
C PHE A 69 -9.29 -5.62 -1.04
N CYS A 70 -10.51 -5.51 -1.56
CA CYS A 70 -11.48 -6.60 -1.54
C CYS A 70 -11.42 -7.33 -2.88
N PHE A 71 -10.96 -8.57 -2.83
CA PHE A 71 -11.02 -9.50 -3.92
C PHE A 71 -12.23 -10.40 -3.76
N GLY A 72 -12.73 -10.96 -4.86
CA GLY A 72 -13.82 -11.92 -4.82
C GLY A 72 -13.47 -13.19 -4.03
N SER A 73 -14.33 -14.19 -4.15
CA SER A 73 -14.09 -15.53 -3.58
C SER A 73 -12.78 -16.13 -4.11
N LEU A 74 -12.14 -16.97 -3.29
CA LEU A 74 -10.91 -17.65 -3.67
C LEU A 74 -11.14 -18.61 -4.86
N THR A 75 -10.77 -18.17 -6.06
CA THR A 75 -10.78 -18.97 -7.29
C THR A 75 -9.36 -19.36 -7.70
N ASN A 76 -9.22 -20.31 -8.62
CA ASN A 76 -7.91 -20.64 -9.20
C ASN A 76 -7.30 -19.47 -9.97
N ASP A 77 -8.14 -18.64 -10.61
CA ASP A 77 -7.68 -17.44 -11.30
C ASP A 77 -7.15 -16.39 -10.32
N LEU A 78 -7.82 -16.20 -9.17
CA LEU A 78 -7.33 -15.32 -8.13
C LEU A 78 -6.02 -15.83 -7.48
N LYS A 79 -5.85 -17.15 -7.34
CA LYS A 79 -4.58 -17.73 -6.90
C LYS A 79 -3.46 -17.48 -7.91
N ARG A 80 -3.76 -17.59 -9.22
CA ARG A 80 -2.80 -17.28 -10.29
C ARG A 80 -2.41 -15.82 -10.28
N TYR A 81 -3.40 -14.93 -10.18
CA TYR A 81 -3.23 -13.48 -10.00
C TYR A 81 -2.26 -13.18 -8.86
N PHE A 82 -2.53 -13.66 -7.63
CA PHE A 82 -1.61 -13.46 -6.50
C PHE A 82 -0.23 -14.13 -6.65
N SER A 83 -0.09 -15.13 -7.52
CA SER A 83 1.21 -15.78 -7.77
C SER A 83 2.06 -15.05 -8.82
N SER A 84 1.45 -14.22 -9.67
CA SER A 84 2.12 -13.50 -10.74
C SER A 84 2.38 -12.04 -10.41
N ASP A 85 1.60 -11.45 -9.51
CA ASP A 85 1.47 -10.01 -9.48
C ASP A 85 2.34 -9.33 -8.43
N VAL A 86 2.90 -8.20 -8.84
CA VAL A 86 3.61 -7.26 -7.99
C VAL A 86 2.63 -6.23 -7.43
N LEU A 87 2.69 -5.96 -6.13
CA LEU A 87 2.08 -4.77 -5.55
C LEU A 87 3.08 -3.63 -5.63
N TYR A 88 2.71 -2.56 -6.33
CA TYR A 88 3.51 -1.35 -6.40
C TYR A 88 3.18 -0.42 -5.22
N LEU A 89 4.23 0.14 -4.63
CA LEU A 89 4.16 1.24 -3.68
C LEU A 89 5.01 2.40 -4.22
N ARG A 90 4.41 3.59 -4.31
CA ARG A 90 5.12 4.82 -4.68
C ARG A 90 5.05 5.82 -3.56
N LEU A 91 6.16 6.50 -3.33
CA LEU A 91 6.29 7.61 -2.40
C LEU A 91 6.51 8.89 -3.21
N ASP A 92 5.60 9.85 -3.06
CA ASP A 92 5.72 11.18 -3.64
C ASP A 92 5.96 12.18 -2.51
N GLY A 93 7.14 12.79 -2.47
CA GLY A 93 7.48 13.81 -1.47
C GLY A 93 7.33 15.22 -2.01
N TYR A 94 6.96 16.13 -1.11
CA TYR A 94 6.76 17.55 -1.40
C TYR A 94 7.81 18.38 -0.69
N ILE A 95 8.21 19.49 -1.32
CA ILE A 95 9.11 20.50 -0.74
C ILE A 95 8.25 21.61 -0.17
#